data_AF-A0A9E0KS44-F1
#
_entry.id   AF-A0A9E0KS44-F1
#
_cell.length_a   1.000
_cell.length_b   1.000
_cell.length_c   1.000
_cell.angle_alpha   90.00
_cell.angle_beta   90.00
_cell.angle_gamma   90.00
#
_symmetry.space_group_name_H-M   'P 1'
#
loop_
_entity.id
_entity.type
_entity.pdbx_description
1 polymer ?
#
loop_
_entity_poly.entity_id
_entity_poly.type
_entity_poly.pdbx_seq_one_letter_code
_entity_poly.pdbx_strand_id
1 'polypeptide(L)'
;MDATIMTVTGWLLKKASEQVVNRAVDHAIAKTGVFEATCPRCRNTISRVEIPEGQVYPLVCPRCRHTETILIESVGSMTIHSIGHANILVQSASIVIAQQVKGPQYFHIVAKHSDKCLDVQNASKANGANVFQYSCHGGDNQLWQLVDFGNDYYQIRAKHSGKCLDVQDWSKVNGANVFQYECHGGDNQLWQLIEFGNRYFQIRAKHSGKCLDVQGWSKVNGANVFQYECHGGDNQLWRLDNP
;
A
#
# COMPACT_ATOMS: atom_id res chain seq x y z
N MET A 1 -34.25 -18.80 10.21
CA MET A 1 -33.20 -19.81 9.93
C MET A 1 -31.97 -19.31 10.66
N ASP A 2 -31.81 -19.76 11.90
CA ASP A 2 -30.81 -19.24 12.82
C ASP A 2 -29.40 -19.61 12.38
N ALA A 3 -28.55 -18.60 12.24
CA ALA A 3 -27.13 -18.78 11.95
C ALA A 3 -26.40 -19.10 13.26
N THR A 4 -26.07 -20.37 13.48
CA THR A 4 -25.23 -20.80 14.61
C THR A 4 -23.78 -20.40 14.35
N ILE A 5 -23.29 -19.42 15.13
CA ILE A 5 -21.89 -18.97 15.14
C ILE A 5 -21.05 -20.04 15.86
N MET A 6 -20.08 -20.65 15.16
CA MET A 6 -19.06 -21.48 15.81
C MET A 6 -18.00 -20.57 16.44
N THR A 7 -17.87 -20.61 17.76
CA THR A 7 -16.78 -19.95 18.48
C THR A 7 -15.51 -20.79 18.40
N VAL A 8 -14.56 -20.33 17.58
CA VAL A 8 -13.17 -20.81 17.59
C VAL A 8 -12.38 -19.89 18.51
N THR A 9 -11.60 -20.43 19.43
CA THR A 9 -10.55 -19.66 20.10
C THR A 9 -9.55 -19.19 19.04
N GLY A 10 -9.69 -17.93 18.59
CA GLY A 10 -8.69 -17.22 17.79
C GLY A 10 -9.03 -16.91 16.32
N TRP A 11 -10.15 -17.34 15.75
CA TRP A 11 -10.45 -17.11 14.31
C TRP A 11 -11.92 -16.82 14.01
N LEU A 12 -12.17 -15.88 13.09
CA LEU A 12 -13.48 -15.60 12.47
C LEU A 12 -13.59 -16.40 11.16
N LEU A 13 -14.46 -17.41 11.14
CA LEU A 13 -14.78 -18.19 9.93
C LEU A 13 -16.07 -17.63 9.29
N LYS A 14 -16.00 -17.15 8.04
CA LYS A 14 -17.19 -16.91 7.21
C LYS A 14 -17.48 -18.15 6.37
N LYS A 15 -18.76 -18.54 6.32
CA LYS A 15 -19.27 -19.61 5.45
C LYS A 15 -19.12 -19.15 4.00
N ALA A 16 -18.41 -19.90 3.17
CA ALA A 16 -18.28 -19.59 1.74
C ALA A 16 -19.62 -19.88 1.03
N SER A 17 -20.30 -18.83 0.57
CA SER A 17 -21.29 -18.92 -0.51
C SER A 17 -20.90 -17.91 -1.58
N GLU A 18 -20.55 -18.44 -2.76
CA GLU A 18 -20.42 -17.80 -4.08
C GLU A 18 -19.95 -16.33 -4.15
N GLN A 19 -18.65 -16.11 -4.45
CA GLN A 19 -18.17 -15.37 -5.64
C GLN A 19 -16.63 -15.16 -5.61
N VAL A 20 -15.95 -15.98 -6.41
CA VAL A 20 -14.84 -15.69 -7.34
C VAL A 20 -13.92 -14.46 -7.07
N VAL A 21 -12.69 -14.77 -6.65
CA VAL A 21 -11.36 -14.42 -7.23
C VAL A 21 -10.98 -12.93 -7.47
N ASN A 22 -9.98 -12.42 -6.74
CA ASN A 22 -8.66 -12.05 -7.32
C ASN A 22 -7.59 -11.56 -6.30
N ARG A 23 -6.46 -12.28 -6.31
CA ARG A 23 -5.04 -11.98 -6.05
C ARG A 23 -4.60 -10.91 -5.03
N ALA A 24 -3.81 -11.36 -4.06
CA ALA A 24 -2.51 -10.78 -3.75
C ALA A 24 -1.50 -11.93 -3.54
N VAL A 25 -0.42 -11.92 -4.31
CA VAL A 25 0.77 -12.75 -4.08
C VAL A 25 1.66 -11.94 -3.13
N ASP A 26 2.06 -12.51 -1.99
CA ASP A 26 3.42 -12.33 -1.50
C ASP A 26 3.79 -13.27 -0.33
N HIS A 27 4.97 -13.86 -0.48
CA HIS A 27 5.86 -14.48 0.51
C HIS A 27 5.30 -15.56 1.47
N ALA A 28 5.41 -16.82 1.04
CA ALA A 28 5.31 -17.99 1.89
C ALA A 28 6.58 -18.17 2.75
N ILE A 29 6.50 -17.86 4.05
CA ILE A 29 7.29 -18.58 5.06
C ILE A 29 6.38 -19.71 5.52
N ALA A 30 6.68 -20.95 5.13
CA ALA A 30 5.91 -22.12 5.54
C ALA A 30 5.93 -22.25 7.07
N LYS A 31 4.87 -21.77 7.73
CA LYS A 31 4.64 -22.01 9.16
C LYS A 31 3.69 -23.19 9.30
N THR A 32 4.22 -24.33 9.70
CA THR A 32 3.41 -25.48 10.11
C THR A 32 2.68 -25.12 11.41
N GLY A 33 1.37 -24.86 11.32
CA GLY A 33 0.50 -24.65 12.47
C GLY A 33 -0.21 -25.95 12.83
N VAL A 34 -0.21 -26.32 14.11
CA VAL A 34 -1.09 -27.37 14.64
C VAL A 34 -2.45 -26.71 14.96
N PHE A 35 -3.54 -27.26 14.41
CA PHE A 35 -4.89 -26.82 14.74
C PHE A 35 -5.71 -27.97 15.34
N GLU A 36 -6.60 -27.62 16.27
CA GLU A 36 -7.64 -28.49 16.81
C GLU A 36 -8.99 -27.93 16.35
N ALA A 37 -9.77 -28.77 15.66
CA ALA A 37 -11.11 -28.41 15.20
C ALA A 37 -12.15 -29.25 15.95
N THR A 38 -13.27 -28.65 16.35
CA THR A 38 -14.37 -29.39 16.98
C THR A 38 -15.47 -29.62 15.96
N CYS A 39 -15.88 -30.87 15.74
CA CYS A 39 -16.94 -31.18 14.79
C CYS A 39 -18.28 -30.57 15.25
N PRO A 40 -18.98 -29.79 14.40
CA PRO A 40 -20.23 -29.13 14.78
C PRO A 40 -21.36 -30.11 15.10
N ARG A 41 -21.31 -31.33 14.55
CA ARG A 41 -22.38 -32.32 14.68
C ARG A 41 -22.29 -33.19 15.93
N CYS A 42 -21.08 -33.58 16.32
CA CYS A 42 -20.87 -34.53 17.41
C CYS A 42 -19.96 -34.02 18.52
N ARG A 43 -19.46 -32.79 18.38
CA ARG A 43 -18.53 -32.12 19.29
C ARG A 43 -17.25 -32.90 19.57
N ASN A 44 -16.88 -33.82 18.68
CA ASN A 44 -15.62 -34.54 18.77
C ASN A 44 -14.49 -33.66 18.24
N THR A 45 -13.37 -33.62 18.98
CA THR A 45 -12.15 -32.96 18.55
C THR A 45 -11.52 -33.76 17.40
N ILE A 46 -11.18 -33.06 16.32
CA ILE A 46 -10.41 -33.55 15.19
C ILE A 46 -8.96 -33.12 15.48
N SER A 47 -8.11 -34.09 15.77
CA SER A 47 -6.73 -33.84 16.20
C SER A 47 -5.76 -33.78 15.03
N ARG A 48 -4.87 -32.78 15.12
CA ARG A 48 -3.54 -32.65 14.52
C ARG A 48 -3.43 -33.03 13.04
N VAL A 49 -3.52 -32.02 12.18
CA VAL A 49 -3.09 -32.11 10.79
C VAL A 49 -2.13 -30.95 10.55
N GLU A 50 -0.93 -31.24 10.02
CA GLU A 50 -0.02 -30.18 9.56
C GLU A 50 -0.52 -29.74 8.18
N ILE A 51 -0.90 -28.46 8.05
CA ILE A 51 -1.43 -27.94 6.78
C ILE A 51 -0.55 -26.80 6.27
N PRO A 52 -0.03 -26.91 5.02
CA PRO A 52 0.52 -25.79 4.26
C PRO A 52 -0.53 -24.70 3.94
N GLU A 53 -0.11 -23.44 3.93
CA GLU A 53 -0.97 -22.32 3.54
C GLU A 53 -1.41 -22.40 2.06
N GLY A 54 -2.58 -21.81 1.74
CA GLY A 54 -3.02 -21.57 0.36
C GLY A 54 -3.73 -22.73 -0.37
N GLN A 55 -4.13 -23.78 0.35
CA GLN A 55 -4.87 -24.92 -0.23
C GLN A 55 -6.21 -25.19 0.48
N VAL A 56 -7.10 -25.87 -0.24
CA VAL A 56 -8.43 -26.30 0.21
C VAL A 56 -8.29 -27.67 0.87
N TYR A 57 -8.74 -27.81 2.12
CA TYR A 57 -8.61 -29.08 2.84
C TYR A 57 -9.96 -29.68 3.24
N PRO A 58 -10.23 -30.95 2.88
CA PRO A 58 -11.38 -31.69 3.37
C PRO A 58 -11.10 -32.23 4.77
N LEU A 59 -11.84 -31.77 5.77
CA LEU A 59 -11.82 -32.34 7.11
C LEU A 59 -12.94 -33.36 7.24
N VAL A 60 -12.59 -34.58 7.65
CA VAL A 60 -13.55 -35.64 7.95
C VAL A 60 -13.55 -35.91 9.44
N CYS A 61 -14.68 -35.72 10.10
CA CYS A 61 -14.79 -36.03 11.52
C CYS A 61 -14.68 -37.56 11.74
N PRO A 62 -13.76 -38.04 12.60
CA PRO A 62 -13.57 -39.48 12.81
C PRO A 62 -14.76 -40.15 13.50
N ARG A 63 -15.61 -39.38 14.20
CA ARG A 63 -16.74 -39.92 14.98
C ARG A 63 -18.03 -40.01 14.19
N CYS A 64 -18.37 -38.99 13.39
CA CYS A 64 -19.64 -38.95 12.68
C CYS A 64 -19.51 -38.87 11.16
N ARG A 65 -18.27 -38.96 10.63
CA ARG A 65 -17.91 -38.84 9.20
C ARG A 65 -18.44 -37.61 8.49
N HIS A 66 -18.82 -36.57 9.24
CA HIS A 66 -19.24 -35.30 8.67
C HIS A 66 -18.03 -34.63 8.02
N THR A 67 -18.24 -34.13 6.80
CA THR A 67 -17.20 -33.51 5.99
C THR A 67 -17.44 -32.02 5.87
N GLU A 68 -16.42 -31.22 6.15
CA GLU A 68 -16.41 -29.79 5.86
C GLU A 68 -15.12 -29.40 5.15
N THR A 69 -15.21 -28.40 4.30
CA THR A 69 -14.08 -27.89 3.52
C THR A 69 -13.70 -26.52 4.06
N ILE A 70 -12.42 -26.33 4.36
CA ILE A 70 -11.90 -25.07 4.90
C ILE A 70 -10.85 -24.45 3.96
N LEU A 71 -10.81 -23.12 3.94
CA LEU A 71 -9.78 -22.28 3.31
C LEU A 71 -9.03 -21.54 4.42
N ILE A 72 -7.70 -21.59 4.41
CA ILE A 72 -6.84 -20.89 5.39
C ILE A 72 -6.13 -19.74 4.65
N GLU A 73 -6.41 -18.50 5.06
CA GLU A 73 -5.72 -17.29 4.63
C GLU A 73 -4.81 -16.78 5.78
N SER A 74 -3.66 -16.21 5.46
CA SER A 74 -2.46 -16.12 6.32
C SER A 74 -2.61 -15.39 7.67
N VAL A 75 -1.73 -15.74 8.63
CA VAL A 75 -1.63 -15.19 10.00
C VAL A 75 -0.56 -14.12 10.15
N GLY A 76 -0.95 -12.94 10.63
CA GLY A 76 -0.02 -11.98 11.25
C GLY A 76 0.58 -12.52 12.56
N SER A 77 1.88 -12.28 12.78
CA SER A 77 2.65 -12.69 13.96
C SER A 77 2.31 -11.86 15.21
N MET A 78 2.09 -12.50 16.36
CA MET A 78 2.02 -11.83 17.67
C MET A 78 3.05 -12.47 18.63
N THR A 79 4.03 -11.68 19.08
CA THR A 79 5.01 -12.07 20.10
C THR A 79 4.50 -11.68 21.48
N ILE A 80 4.47 -12.63 22.42
CA ILE A 80 4.13 -12.37 23.84
C ILE A 80 5.44 -12.31 24.62
N HIS A 81 5.73 -11.18 25.28
CA HIS A 81 6.75 -11.12 26.32
C HIS A 81 6.12 -11.58 27.65
N SER A 82 6.59 -12.71 28.15
CA SER A 82 6.21 -13.21 29.48
C SER A 82 6.61 -12.22 30.57
N ILE A 83 5.66 -11.85 31.43
CA ILE A 83 5.96 -11.35 32.78
C ILE A 83 5.36 -12.34 33.77
N GLY A 84 6.26 -12.94 34.56
CA GLY A 84 6.09 -13.72 35.78
C GLY A 84 4.70 -14.22 36.18
N HIS A 85 4.62 -15.54 36.38
CA HIS A 85 3.72 -16.27 37.30
C HIS A 85 2.52 -15.50 37.88
N ALA A 86 1.45 -15.37 37.10
CA ALA A 86 0.11 -15.20 37.64
C ALA A 86 -0.91 -15.84 36.69
N ASN A 87 -1.79 -16.67 37.23
CA ASN A 87 -2.93 -17.23 36.51
C ASN A 87 -3.84 -16.07 36.07
N ILE A 88 -3.91 -15.79 34.77
CA ILE A 88 -4.87 -14.85 34.22
C ILE A 88 -6.08 -15.65 33.72
N LEU A 89 -7.18 -15.60 34.48
CA LEU A 89 -8.51 -15.97 34.00
C LEU A 89 -9.02 -14.83 33.11
N VAL A 90 -8.94 -14.99 31.79
CA VAL A 90 -9.57 -14.05 30.85
C VAL A 90 -11.05 -14.42 30.73
N GLN A 91 -11.92 -13.78 31.54
CA GLN A 91 -13.34 -13.70 31.20
C GLN A 91 -13.48 -12.92 29.89
N SER A 92 -14.33 -13.41 28.99
CA SER A 92 -14.46 -13.01 27.58
C SER A 92 -14.37 -11.50 27.37
N ALA A 93 -13.17 -11.00 27.08
CA ALA A 93 -12.98 -9.72 26.45
C ALA A 93 -13.32 -9.92 24.97
N SER A 94 -14.38 -9.27 24.48
CA SER A 94 -14.57 -9.12 23.05
C SER A 94 -13.34 -8.39 22.50
N ILE A 95 -12.41 -9.13 21.91
CA ILE A 95 -11.27 -8.54 21.20
C ILE A 95 -11.85 -7.93 19.93
N VAL A 96 -12.19 -6.65 20.00
CA VAL A 96 -12.32 -5.83 18.80
C VAL A 96 -10.91 -5.75 18.24
N ILE A 97 -10.59 -6.58 17.25
CA ILE A 97 -9.37 -6.40 16.46
C ILE A 97 -9.63 -5.11 15.67
N ALA A 98 -9.26 -3.98 16.26
CA ALA A 98 -9.05 -2.77 15.49
C ALA A 98 -7.90 -3.11 14.54
N GLN A 99 -8.22 -3.52 13.32
CA GLN A 99 -7.30 -3.34 12.21
C GLN A 99 -6.86 -1.90 12.34
N GLN A 100 -5.58 -1.68 12.64
CA GLN A 100 -4.97 -0.36 12.45
C GLN A 100 -5.17 -0.09 10.96
N VAL A 101 -6.25 0.61 10.60
CA VAL A 101 -6.40 1.20 9.29
C VAL A 101 -5.33 2.26 9.26
N LYS A 102 -4.13 1.86 8.82
CA LYS A 102 -3.02 2.76 8.63
C LYS A 102 -3.56 3.83 7.70
N GLY A 103 -3.63 5.06 8.21
CA GLY A 103 -4.09 6.20 7.42
C GLY A 103 -3.23 6.36 6.16
N PRO A 104 -3.64 7.24 5.25
CA PRO A 104 -2.85 7.52 4.06
C PRO A 104 -1.39 7.83 4.44
N GLN A 105 -0.46 7.12 3.79
CA GLN A 105 0.96 7.37 3.98
C GLN A 105 1.40 8.52 3.08
N TYR A 106 2.18 9.44 3.64
CA TYR A 106 2.74 10.58 2.94
C TYR A 106 4.26 10.52 2.92
N PHE A 107 4.85 11.03 1.86
CA PHE A 107 6.29 11.04 1.64
C PHE A 107 6.76 12.41 1.19
N HIS A 108 8.00 12.74 1.51
CA HIS A 108 8.78 13.68 0.72
C HIS A 108 9.26 12.97 -0.55
N ILE A 109 9.08 13.60 -1.71
CA ILE A 109 9.68 13.17 -2.98
C ILE A 109 10.93 14.01 -3.19
N VAL A 110 12.13 13.43 -3.03
CA VAL A 110 13.38 14.19 -2.93
C VAL A 110 14.28 13.94 -4.14
N ALA A 111 14.70 15.01 -4.82
CA ALA A 111 15.57 14.95 -5.98
C ALA A 111 17.00 14.56 -5.56
N LYS A 112 17.60 13.59 -6.25
CA LYS A 112 18.93 13.05 -5.92
C LYS A 112 20.05 14.09 -6.04
N HIS A 113 20.03 14.95 -7.07
CA HIS A 113 21.14 15.87 -7.35
C HIS A 113 21.22 17.07 -6.39
N SER A 114 20.10 17.45 -5.77
CA SER A 114 19.96 18.67 -4.98
C SER A 114 19.56 18.44 -3.52
N ASP A 115 19.09 17.23 -3.18
CA ASP A 115 18.47 16.90 -1.88
C ASP A 115 17.26 17.80 -1.53
N LYS A 116 16.56 18.30 -2.56
CA LYS A 116 15.38 19.15 -2.41
C LYS A 116 14.10 18.38 -2.66
N CYS A 117 13.05 18.81 -1.96
CA CYS A 117 11.73 18.20 -2.01
C CYS A 117 10.93 18.78 -3.17
N LEU A 118 10.12 17.92 -3.81
CA LEU A 118 9.03 18.30 -4.68
C LEU A 118 8.00 19.08 -3.88
N ASP A 119 7.65 20.28 -4.33
CA ASP A 119 6.90 21.26 -3.55
C ASP A 119 5.91 22.01 -4.44
N VAL A 120 4.67 22.18 -3.97
CA VAL A 120 3.68 23.06 -4.60
C VAL A 120 3.91 24.51 -4.18
N GLN A 121 4.21 25.36 -5.16
CA GLN A 121 4.58 26.75 -4.94
C GLN A 121 3.57 27.49 -4.05
N ASN A 122 4.09 28.17 -3.02
CA ASN A 122 3.34 28.96 -2.04
C ASN A 122 2.24 28.18 -1.31
N ALA A 123 2.32 26.84 -1.24
CA ALA A 123 1.24 25.98 -0.74
C ALA A 123 -0.13 26.30 -1.37
N SER A 124 -0.12 26.78 -2.62
CA SER A 124 -1.35 27.18 -3.30
C SER A 124 -2.29 25.98 -3.44
N LYS A 125 -3.59 26.22 -3.26
CA LYS A 125 -4.65 25.22 -3.51
C LYS A 125 -5.30 25.41 -4.88
N ALA A 126 -4.85 26.37 -5.69
CA ALA A 126 -5.41 26.61 -7.02
C ALA A 126 -5.02 25.51 -8.01
N ASN A 127 -5.89 25.26 -8.99
CA ASN A 127 -5.52 24.50 -10.19
C ASN A 127 -4.44 25.26 -10.96
N GLY A 128 -3.47 24.52 -11.50
CA GLY A 128 -2.36 25.10 -12.25
C GLY A 128 -1.27 25.72 -11.38
N ALA A 129 -1.34 25.57 -10.05
CA ALA A 129 -0.24 26.00 -9.19
C ALA A 129 1.02 25.19 -9.51
N ASN A 130 2.13 25.91 -9.72
CA ASN A 130 3.36 25.31 -10.18
C ASN A 130 3.94 24.31 -9.17
N VAL A 131 4.58 23.27 -9.68
CA VAL A 131 5.38 22.34 -8.88
C VAL A 131 6.85 22.61 -9.17
N PHE A 132 7.62 22.78 -8.11
CA PHE A 132 9.05 23.07 -8.19
C PHE A 132 9.83 22.22 -7.18
N GLN A 133 11.15 22.37 -7.15
CA GLN A 133 11.92 21.90 -5.99
C GLN A 133 12.16 23.02 -4.98
N TYR A 134 12.16 22.67 -3.71
CA TYR A 134 12.52 23.58 -2.62
C TYR A 134 13.23 22.83 -1.50
N SER A 135 13.99 23.53 -0.66
CA SER A 135 14.53 22.94 0.57
C SER A 135 13.41 22.25 1.35
N CYS A 136 13.64 21.01 1.79
CA CYS A 136 12.67 20.27 2.58
C CYS A 136 12.42 21.02 3.90
N HIS A 137 11.19 21.44 4.14
CA HIS A 137 10.74 22.21 5.31
C HIS A 137 9.58 21.53 6.05
N GLY A 138 9.08 20.38 5.55
CA GLY A 138 8.06 19.57 6.22
C GLY A 138 6.64 20.12 6.12
N GLY A 139 6.42 21.21 5.38
CA GLY A 139 5.09 21.73 5.10
C GLY A 139 4.25 20.73 4.29
N ASP A 140 2.94 20.73 4.51
CA ASP A 140 2.02 19.78 3.86
C ASP A 140 2.03 19.87 2.32
N ASN A 141 2.49 20.99 1.74
CA ASN A 141 2.69 21.17 0.31
C ASN A 141 3.94 20.47 -0.27
N GLN A 142 4.75 19.85 0.59
CA GLN A 142 5.87 18.97 0.23
C GLN A 142 5.57 17.48 0.49
N LEU A 143 4.39 17.19 1.03
CA LEU A 143 3.97 15.84 1.38
C LEU A 143 3.05 15.29 0.32
N TRP A 144 3.43 14.14 -0.22
CA TRP A 144 2.75 13.52 -1.35
C TRP A 144 2.29 12.12 -0.98
N GLN A 145 1.06 11.80 -1.35
CA GLN A 145 0.50 10.46 -1.25
C GLN A 145 0.60 9.78 -2.61
N LEU A 146 1.08 8.54 -2.63
CA LEU A 146 0.96 7.66 -3.80
C LEU A 146 -0.36 6.90 -3.69
N VAL A 147 -1.29 7.19 -4.59
CA VAL A 147 -2.58 6.49 -4.67
C VAL A 147 -2.53 5.53 -5.84
N ASP A 148 -2.56 4.23 -5.55
CA ASP A 148 -2.57 3.17 -6.55
C ASP A 148 -3.78 3.34 -7.50
N PHE A 149 -3.50 3.31 -8.79
CA PHE A 149 -4.46 3.40 -9.89
C PHE A 149 -4.48 2.13 -10.75
N GLY A 150 -3.80 1.07 -10.30
CA GLY A 150 -3.68 -0.22 -10.97
C GLY A 150 -2.63 -0.23 -12.09
N ASN A 151 -2.21 -1.45 -12.48
CA ASN A 151 -1.22 -1.68 -13.53
C ASN A 151 0.10 -0.91 -13.31
N ASP A 152 0.57 -0.85 -12.06
CA ASP A 152 1.79 -0.15 -11.64
C ASP A 152 1.79 1.37 -11.86
N TYR A 153 0.61 1.98 -12.00
CA TYR A 153 0.45 3.43 -12.09
C TYR A 153 -0.15 4.02 -10.82
N TYR A 154 0.30 5.21 -10.48
CA TYR A 154 -0.11 5.94 -9.29
C TYR A 154 -0.57 7.35 -9.66
N GLN A 155 -1.56 7.85 -8.94
CA GLN A 155 -1.75 9.29 -8.78
C GLN A 155 -0.87 9.78 -7.64
N ILE A 156 -0.09 10.82 -7.88
CA ILE A 156 0.74 11.47 -6.86
C ILE A 156 -0.03 12.68 -6.34
N ARG A 157 -0.59 12.61 -5.13
CA ARG A 157 -1.51 13.61 -4.57
C ARG A 157 -0.86 14.46 -3.49
N ALA A 158 -0.92 15.79 -3.63
CA ALA A 158 -0.42 16.70 -2.62
C ALA A 158 -1.32 16.69 -1.38
N LYS A 159 -0.73 16.56 -0.19
CA LYS A 159 -1.46 16.46 1.08
C LYS A 159 -2.27 17.72 1.38
N HIS A 160 -1.71 18.91 1.17
CA HIS A 160 -2.34 20.18 1.55
C HIS A 160 -3.57 20.54 0.71
N SER A 161 -3.59 20.15 -0.57
CA SER A 161 -4.62 20.54 -1.55
C SER A 161 -5.52 19.39 -1.99
N GLY A 162 -5.08 18.14 -1.81
CA GLY A 162 -5.74 16.95 -2.34
C GLY A 162 -5.62 16.80 -3.87
N LYS A 163 -4.85 17.67 -4.54
CA LYS A 163 -4.71 17.71 -6.00
C LYS A 163 -3.60 16.79 -6.49
N CYS A 164 -3.70 16.40 -7.75
CA CYS A 164 -2.79 15.46 -8.40
C CYS A 164 -1.66 16.19 -9.12
N LEU A 165 -0.46 15.60 -9.09
CA LEU A 165 0.67 15.95 -9.94
C LEU A 165 0.28 15.67 -11.41
N ASP A 166 0.41 16.68 -12.25
CA ASP A 166 -0.17 16.67 -13.59
C ASP A 166 0.77 17.33 -14.60
N VAL A 167 0.95 16.69 -15.76
CA VAL A 167 1.63 17.28 -16.92
C VAL A 167 0.68 18.19 -17.69
N GLN A 168 1.01 19.47 -17.70
CA GLN A 168 0.20 20.52 -18.29
C GLN A 168 -0.20 20.22 -19.74
N ASP A 169 -1.49 20.45 -20.03
CA ASP A 169 -2.12 20.32 -21.35
C ASP A 169 -1.92 18.95 -22.01
N TRP A 170 -1.68 17.89 -21.22
CA TRP A 170 -1.36 16.54 -21.72
C TRP A 170 -0.19 16.54 -22.71
N SER A 171 0.66 17.55 -22.61
CA SER A 171 1.71 17.77 -23.59
C SER A 171 2.67 16.59 -23.59
N LYS A 172 3.14 16.20 -24.78
CA LYS A 172 4.16 15.16 -24.95
C LYS A 172 5.54 15.76 -25.25
N VAL A 173 5.68 17.09 -25.26
CA VAL A 173 6.96 17.73 -25.58
C VAL A 173 7.88 17.77 -24.37
N ASN A 174 9.19 17.76 -24.64
CA ASN A 174 10.20 18.04 -23.62
C ASN A 174 10.00 19.45 -23.06
N GLY A 175 10.12 19.58 -21.75
CA GLY A 175 9.97 20.86 -21.06
C GLY A 175 8.53 21.25 -20.74
N ALA A 176 7.54 20.40 -21.03
CA ALA A 176 6.17 20.67 -20.61
C ALA A 176 6.09 20.70 -19.08
N ASN A 177 5.44 21.75 -18.57
CA ASN A 177 5.39 22.02 -17.15
C ASN A 177 4.66 20.91 -16.37
N VAL A 178 5.08 20.70 -15.13
CA VAL A 178 4.35 19.88 -14.17
C VAL A 178 3.77 20.78 -13.10
N PHE A 179 2.48 20.66 -12.85
CA PHE A 179 1.74 21.46 -11.88
C PHE A 179 0.86 20.57 -11.00
N GLN A 180 0.11 21.17 -10.07
CA GLN A 180 -1.02 20.47 -9.47
C GLN A 180 -2.33 20.81 -10.19
N TYR A 181 -3.19 19.82 -10.35
CA TYR A 181 -4.53 20.00 -10.89
C TYR A 181 -5.54 19.10 -10.18
N GLU A 182 -6.82 19.41 -10.31
CA GLU A 182 -7.89 18.53 -9.86
C GLU A 182 -7.70 17.12 -10.42
N CYS A 183 -7.80 16.12 -9.54
CA CYS A 183 -7.61 14.72 -9.93
C CYS A 183 -8.76 14.27 -10.84
N HIS A 184 -8.47 14.02 -12.11
CA HIS A 184 -9.46 13.59 -13.11
C HIS A 184 -9.13 12.20 -13.71
N GLY A 185 -8.04 11.56 -13.25
CA GLY A 185 -7.68 10.18 -13.65
C GLY A 185 -7.17 10.04 -15.08
N GLY A 186 -6.83 11.16 -15.71
CA GLY A 186 -6.23 11.16 -17.05
C GLY A 186 -4.80 10.66 -17.03
N ASP A 187 -4.32 10.09 -18.14
CA ASP A 187 -2.97 9.49 -18.21
C ASP A 187 -1.83 10.51 -17.98
N ASN A 188 -2.07 11.80 -18.14
CA ASN A 188 -1.14 12.89 -17.77
C ASN A 188 -1.01 13.12 -16.25
N GLN A 189 -1.87 12.49 -15.45
CA GLN A 189 -1.84 12.46 -13.98
C GLN A 189 -1.41 11.10 -13.40
N LEU A 190 -1.11 10.14 -14.27
CA LEU A 190 -0.72 8.79 -13.89
C LEU A 190 0.78 8.63 -14.07
N TRP A 191 1.44 8.17 -13.01
CA TRP A 191 2.88 8.09 -12.93
C TRP A 191 3.31 6.68 -12.56
N GLN A 192 4.30 6.15 -13.26
CA GLN A 192 4.96 4.91 -12.92
C GLN A 192 6.25 5.22 -12.16
N LEU A 193 6.51 4.50 -11.07
CA LEU A 193 7.77 4.57 -10.33
C LEU A 193 8.66 3.42 -10.80
N ILE A 194 9.72 3.74 -11.54
CA ILE A 194 10.66 2.76 -12.09
C ILE A 194 11.92 2.76 -11.23
N GLU A 195 12.23 1.64 -10.59
CA GLU A 195 13.43 1.52 -9.76
C GLU A 195 14.72 1.78 -10.56
N PHE A 196 15.61 2.57 -9.98
CA PHE A 196 16.93 2.90 -10.53
C PHE A 196 18.08 2.47 -9.60
N GLY A 197 17.76 1.68 -8.56
CA GLY A 197 18.70 1.21 -7.54
C GLY A 197 18.98 2.22 -6.44
N ASN A 198 19.61 1.77 -5.35
CA ASN A 198 19.99 2.60 -4.20
C ASN A 198 18.84 3.45 -3.61
N ARG A 199 17.60 2.94 -3.65
CA ARG A 199 16.35 3.61 -3.21
C ARG A 199 15.91 4.80 -4.08
N TYR A 200 16.46 4.95 -5.28
CA TYR A 200 16.04 5.96 -6.23
C TYR A 200 15.14 5.37 -7.31
N PHE A 201 14.25 6.22 -7.82
CA PHE A 201 13.28 5.91 -8.86
C PHE A 201 13.31 6.98 -9.94
N GLN A 202 13.02 6.58 -11.17
CA GLN A 202 12.47 7.48 -12.17
C GLN A 202 10.95 7.53 -12.01
N ILE A 203 10.38 8.73 -12.01
CA ILE A 203 8.93 8.94 -11.97
C ILE A 203 8.48 9.28 -13.39
N ARG A 204 7.77 8.37 -14.05
CA ARG A 204 7.48 8.43 -15.50
C ARG A 204 6.00 8.67 -15.77
N ALA A 205 5.67 9.72 -16.52
CA ALA A 205 4.30 10.01 -16.91
C ALA A 205 3.78 8.96 -17.90
N LYS A 206 2.57 8.43 -17.65
CA LYS A 206 1.96 7.37 -18.46
C LYS A 206 1.70 7.81 -19.91
N HIS A 207 1.16 9.02 -20.11
CA HIS A 207 0.73 9.48 -21.43
C HIS A 207 1.88 9.76 -22.42
N SER A 208 3.04 10.20 -21.91
CA SER A 208 4.18 10.64 -22.72
C SER A 208 5.39 9.71 -22.62
N GLY A 209 5.44 8.87 -21.58
CA GLY A 209 6.60 8.07 -21.25
C GLY A 209 7.83 8.90 -20.86
N LYS A 210 7.66 10.16 -20.44
CA LYS A 210 8.74 11.07 -20.03
C LYS A 210 8.90 11.11 -18.51
N CYS A 211 10.09 11.46 -18.05
CA CYS A 211 10.46 11.47 -16.64
C CYS A 211 10.22 12.84 -16.01
N LEU A 212 9.81 12.83 -14.73
CA LEU A 212 9.79 14.00 -13.86
C LEU A 212 11.22 14.49 -13.65
N ASP A 213 11.47 15.75 -13.95
CA ASP A 213 12.83 16.29 -14.09
C ASP A 213 12.91 17.70 -13.48
N VAL A 214 13.98 17.95 -12.72
CA VAL A 214 14.34 19.30 -12.27
C VAL A 214 15.11 20.05 -13.35
N GLN A 215 14.50 21.12 -13.85
CA GLN A 215 15.00 21.90 -14.98
C GLN A 215 16.45 22.36 -14.78
N GLY A 216 17.28 22.05 -15.78
CA GLY A 216 18.67 22.52 -15.86
C GLY A 216 19.57 21.99 -14.75
N TRP A 217 19.22 20.87 -14.11
CA TRP A 217 19.98 20.31 -12.98
C TRP A 217 20.19 21.31 -11.84
N SER A 218 19.29 22.31 -11.76
CA SER A 218 19.46 23.40 -10.83
C SER A 218 19.39 22.87 -9.40
N LYS A 219 20.26 23.40 -8.53
CA LYS A 219 20.24 23.14 -7.09
C LYS A 219 19.63 24.30 -6.30
N VAL A 220 19.06 25.30 -6.98
CA VAL A 220 18.44 26.45 -6.32
C VAL A 220 17.00 26.16 -5.92
N ASN A 221 16.54 26.82 -4.86
CA ASN A 221 15.13 26.80 -4.50
C ASN A 221 14.29 27.48 -5.57
N GLY A 222 13.14 26.90 -5.88
CA GLY A 222 12.23 27.41 -6.90
C GLY A 222 12.57 26.97 -8.32
N ALA A 223 13.56 26.10 -8.51
CA ALA A 223 13.82 25.53 -9.83
C ALA A 223 12.63 24.68 -10.28
N ASN A 224 12.18 24.93 -11.51
CA ASN A 224 10.98 24.33 -12.05
C ASN A 224 11.10 22.80 -12.16
N VAL A 225 9.97 22.11 -11.99
CA VAL A 225 9.86 20.69 -12.31
C VAL A 225 8.99 20.54 -13.56
N PHE A 226 9.50 19.77 -14.51
CA PHE A 226 8.84 19.55 -15.79
C PHE A 226 8.93 18.07 -16.19
N GLN A 227 8.36 17.70 -17.32
CA GLN A 227 8.70 16.42 -17.94
C GLN A 227 9.83 16.58 -18.96
N TYR A 228 10.71 15.59 -19.04
CA TYR A 228 11.74 15.52 -20.06
C TYR A 228 11.99 14.07 -20.49
N GLU A 229 12.59 13.89 -21.65
CA GLU A 229 13.08 12.57 -22.08
C GLU A 229 13.95 11.93 -20.98
N CYS A 230 13.64 10.69 -20.65
CA CYS A 230 14.37 9.96 -19.61
C CYS A 230 15.81 9.70 -20.06
N HIS A 231 16.77 10.34 -19.40
CA HIS A 231 18.20 10.20 -19.68
C HIS A 231 19.00 9.66 -18.47
N GLY A 232 18.32 9.33 -17.36
CA GLY A 232 18.95 8.70 -16.19
C GLY A 232 19.88 9.63 -15.39
N GLY A 233 19.79 10.93 -15.62
CA GLY A 233 20.55 11.92 -14.87
C GLY A 233 19.99 12.09 -13.45
N ASP A 234 20.84 12.49 -12.50
CA ASP A 234 20.45 12.59 -11.08
C ASP A 234 19.32 13.62 -10.83
N ASN A 235 19.11 14.58 -11.73
CA ASN A 235 17.97 15.51 -11.71
C ASN A 235 16.62 14.86 -12.09
N GLN A 236 16.63 13.61 -12.57
CA GLN A 236 15.45 12.78 -12.87
C GLN A 236 15.26 11.62 -11.89
N LEU A 237 16.15 11.52 -10.89
CA LEU A 237 16.14 10.45 -9.90
C LEU A 237 15.60 11.00 -8.59
N TRP A 238 14.61 10.31 -8.06
CA TRP A 238 13.85 10.72 -6.88
C TRP A 238 13.88 9.62 -5.84
N ARG A 239 13.99 9.96 -4.57
CA ARG A 239 13.76 9.02 -3.46
C ARG A 239 12.51 9.42 -2.69
N LEU A 240 11.90 8.44 -2.04
CA LEU A 240 10.76 8.64 -1.15
C LEU A 240 11.25 8.58 0.30
N ASP A 241 11.21 9.71 0.98
CA ASP A 241 11.60 9.80 2.39
C ASP A 241 10.34 9.95 3.26
N ASN A 242 10.33 9.28 4.42
CA ASN A 242 9.29 9.53 5.41
C ASN A 242 9.45 10.96 5.95
N PRO A 243 8.34 11.67 6.24
CA PRO A 243 8.37 13.02 6.82
C PRO A 243 9.08 13.10 8.16
#